data_AF-A0A3S4GGE5-F1
#
_entry.id   AF-A0A3S4GGE5-F1
#
_cell.length_a   1.000
_cell.length_b   1.000
_cell.length_c   1.000
_cell.angle_alpha   90.00
_cell.angle_beta   90.00
_cell.angle_gamma   90.00
#
_symmetry.space_group_name_H-M   'P 1'
#
loop_
_entity.id
_entity.type
_entity.pdbx_description
1 polymer ?
#
loop_
_entity_poly.entity_id
_entity_poly.type
_entity_poly.pdbx_seq_one_letter_code
_entity_poly.pdbx_strand_id
1 'polypeptide(L)' 'MAPRIGHIHVTVDDNPWHWADASGEPVILVGLPAGKHKVTIALADPTHRPIDSKTVEFTVPPHAPVSHASH' A
#
# COMPACT_ATOMS: atom_id res chain seq x y z
N MET A 1 -7.97 2.98 -23.41
CA MET A 1 -7.86 4.31 -22.78
C MET A 1 -6.39 4.53 -22.46
N ALA A 2 -5.81 5.69 -22.78
CA ALA A 2 -4.48 6.04 -22.31
C ALA A 2 -4.57 6.41 -20.82
N PRO A 3 -3.61 6.02 -19.96
CA PRO A 3 -3.63 6.42 -18.57
C PRO A 3 -3.59 7.94 -18.50
N ARG A 4 -4.52 8.54 -17.75
CA ARG A 4 -4.45 9.97 -17.45
C ARG A 4 -3.20 10.18 -16.59
N ILE A 5 -2.53 11.33 -16.75
CA ILE A 5 -1.58 11.80 -15.73
C ILE A 5 -2.34 11.76 -14.39
N GLY A 6 -1.88 10.98 -13.41
CA GLY A 6 -2.56 10.90 -12.12
C GLY A 6 -3.02 9.51 -11.65
N HIS A 7 -2.33 8.42 -12.01
CA HIS A 7 -2.47 7.16 -11.27
C HIS A 7 -1.23 6.94 -10.41
N ILE A 8 -1.40 6.18 -9.32
CA ILE A 8 -0.34 5.87 -8.38
C ILE A 8 0.11 4.43 -8.54
N HIS A 9 1.39 4.17 -8.30
CA HIS A 9 1.90 2.83 -8.00
C HIS A 9 2.06 2.71 -6.50
N VAL A 10 1.58 1.61 -5.92
CA VAL A 10 1.70 1.35 -4.49
C VAL A 10 2.56 0.12 -4.23
N THR A 11 3.61 0.30 -3.44
CA THR A 11 4.51 -0.77 -3.00
C THR A 11 4.47 -0.87 -1.48
N VAL A 12 4.29 -2.08 -0.96
CA VAL A 12 4.34 -2.37 0.47
C VAL A 12 5.66 -3.08 0.78
N ASP A 13 6.37 -2.62 1.81
CA ASP A 13 7.59 -3.24 2.33
C ASP A 13 8.69 -3.52 1.28
N ASP A 14 8.81 -2.65 0.28
CA ASP A 14 9.71 -2.80 -0.88
C ASP A 14 9.57 -4.15 -1.62
N ASN A 15 8.40 -4.79 -1.56
CA ASN A 15 8.17 -6.03 -2.31
C ASN A 15 8.36 -5.79 -3.82
N PRO A 16 8.79 -6.80 -4.60
CA PRO A 16 9.02 -6.63 -6.04
C PRO A 16 7.70 -6.52 -6.81
N TRP A 17 6.55 -6.81 -6.17
CA TRP A 17 5.23 -6.55 -6.71
C TRP A 17 4.68 -5.22 -6.19
N HIS A 18 3.93 -4.55 -7.06
CA HIS A 18 3.18 -3.34 -6.78
C HIS A 18 1.90 -3.38 -7.63
N TRP A 19 0.94 -2.51 -7.32
CA TRP A 19 -0.25 -2.32 -8.16
C TRP A 19 -0.40 -0.86 -8.56
N ALA A 20 -1.13 -0.64 -9.64
CA ALA A 20 -1.52 0.68 -10.10
C ALA A 20 -2.97 0.98 -9.68
N ASP A 21 -3.23 2.23 -9.25
CA ASP A 21 -4.57 2.72 -8.93
C ASP A 21 -4.80 4.10 -9.53
N ALA A 22 -5.88 4.25 -10.29
CA ALA A 22 -6.29 5.48 -10.97
C ALA A 22 -7.65 6.01 -10.47
N SER A 23 -8.19 5.44 -9.39
CA SER A 23 -9.54 5.74 -8.89
C SER A 23 -9.65 7.09 -8.19
N GLY A 24 -8.57 7.55 -7.56
CA GLY A 24 -8.60 8.68 -6.63
C GLY A 24 -9.24 8.35 -5.27
N GLU A 25 -9.58 7.09 -5.03
CA GLU A 25 -10.09 6.59 -3.76
C GLU A 25 -8.96 6.33 -2.76
N PRO A 26 -9.26 6.18 -1.46
CA PRO A 26 -8.28 5.81 -0.47
C PRO A 26 -7.62 4.44 -0.76
N VAL A 27 -6.31 4.36 -0.54
CA VAL A 27 -5.60 3.08 -0.50
C VAL A 27 -5.89 2.39 0.84
N ILE A 28 -6.46 1.20 0.80
CA ILE A 28 -6.79 0.40 1.99
C ILE A 28 -5.92 -0.86 2.02
N LEU A 29 -5.19 -1.05 3.13
CA LEU A 29 -4.35 -2.21 3.39
C LEU A 29 -4.96 -3.05 4.51
N VAL A 30 -5.12 -4.35 4.28
CA VAL A 30 -5.73 -5.28 5.24
C VAL A 30 -4.85 -6.51 5.38
N GLY A 31 -4.77 -7.06 6.58
CA GLY A 31 -4.08 -8.33 6.84
C GLY A 31 -2.55 -8.22 6.93
N LEU A 32 -2.00 -7.02 7.11
CA LEU A 32 -0.58 -6.85 7.41
C LEU A 32 -0.26 -7.52 8.77
N PRO A 33 0.82 -8.33 8.84
CA PRO A 33 1.27 -8.90 10.11
C PRO A 33 1.58 -7.83 11.16
N ALA A 34 1.68 -8.24 12.43
CA ALA A 34 2.22 -7.34 13.45
C ALA A 34 3.70 -7.03 13.15
N GLY A 35 4.07 -5.75 13.22
CA GLY A 35 5.43 -5.33 12.91
C GLY A 35 5.51 -3.95 12.27
N LYS A 36 6.73 -3.56 11.93
CA LYS A 36 7.00 -2.34 11.17
C LYS A 36 6.71 -2.58 9.70
N HIS A 37 6.00 -1.64 9.09
CA HIS A 37 5.68 -1.64 7.68
C HIS A 37 6.01 -0.29 7.07
N LYS A 38 6.19 -0.30 5.76
CA LYS A 38 6.24 0.92 4.96
C LYS A 38 5.45 0.77 3.67
N VAL A 39 4.90 1.88 3.24
CA VAL A 39 4.14 1.97 1.99
C VAL A 39 4.70 3.13 1.19
N THR A 40 5.15 2.84 -0.02
CA THR A 40 5.57 3.86 -0.98
C THR A 40 4.45 4.06 -2.00
N ILE A 41 3.97 5.29 -2.09
CA ILE A 41 3.01 5.75 -3.10
C ILE A 41 3.80 6.58 -4.11
N ALA A 42 3.90 6.10 -5.34
CA ALA A 42 4.57 6.80 -6.42
C ALA A 42 3.55 7.34 -7.43
N LEU A 43 3.58 8.64 -7.70
CA LEU A 43 2.81 9.22 -8.79
C LEU A 43 3.47 8.80 -10.11
N ALA A 44 2.71 8.22 -11.03
CA ALA A 44 3.22 7.75 -12.32
C ALA A 44 2.67 8.58 -13.49
N ASP A 45 3.51 8.77 -14.49
CA ASP A 45 3.12 9.34 -15.78
C ASP A 45 2.40 8.30 -16.68
N PRO A 46 1.85 8.71 -17.84
CA PRO A 46 1.18 7.78 -18.76
C PRO A 46 2.06 6.67 -19.34
N THR A 47 3.39 6.74 -19.16
CA THR A 47 4.35 5.69 -19.55
C THR A 47 4.66 4.72 -18.40
N HIS A 48 3.91 4.81 -17.28
CA HIS A 48 4.10 4.04 -16.04
C HIS A 48 5.45 4.31 -15.35
N ARG A 49 6.04 5.48 -15.60
CA ARG A 49 7.28 5.90 -14.92
C ARG A 49 6.94 6.75 -13.70
N PRO A 50 7.52 6.45 -12.53
CA PRO A 50 7.42 7.33 -11.37
C PRO A 50 7.96 8.72 -11.66
N ILE A 51 7.19 9.76 -11.29
CA ILE A 51 7.59 11.17 -11.40
C ILE A 51 7.69 11.86 -10.03
N ASP A 52 7.02 11.31 -9.01
CA ASP A 52 7.16 11.71 -7.61
C ASP A 52 6.85 10.52 -6.70
N SER A 53 7.30 10.55 -5.45
CA SER A 53 7.01 9.48 -4.49
C SER A 53 7.02 9.94 -3.05
N LYS A 54 6.21 9.26 -2.24
CA LYS A 54 6.23 9.41 -0.78
C LYS A 54 6.13 8.06 -0.10
N THR A 55 6.96 7.88 0.93
CA THR A 55 6.92 6.70 1.80
C THR A 55 6.31 7.06 3.15
N VAL A 56 5.40 6.21 3.62
CA VAL A 56 4.82 6.28 4.95
C VAL A 56 5.27 5.04 5.72
N GLU A 57 5.89 5.25 6.88
CA GLU A 57 6.26 4.18 7.80
C GLU A 57 5.27 4.12 8.96
N PHE A 58 4.87 2.91 9.36
CA PHE A 58 3.95 2.69 10.48
C PHE A 58 4.21 1.34 11.14
N THR A 59 3.62 1.12 12.31
CA THR A 59 3.70 -0.15 13.04
C THR A 59 2.31 -0.71 13.24
N VAL A 60 2.08 -1.94 12.79
CA VAL A 60 0.88 -2.71 13.11
C VAL A 60 1.12 -3.35 14.48
N PRO A 61 0.26 -3.08 15.49
CA PRO A 61 0.42 -3.65 16.81
C PRO A 61 0.20 -5.17 16.79
N PRO A 62 0.81 -5.92 17.72
CA PRO A 62 0.48 -7.34 17.91
C PRO A 62 -1.01 -7.51 18.19
N HIS A 63 -1.62 -8.54 17.57
CA HIS A 63 -2.97 -8.94 17.93
C HIS A 63 -3.00 -9.29 19.43
N ALA A 64 -3.96 -8.74 20.15
CA ALA A 64 -4.27 -9.26 21.48
C ALA A 64 -4.60 -10.76 21.34
N PRO A 65 -4.13 -11.63 22.25
CA PRO A 65 -4.46 -13.04 22.19
C PRO A 65 -5.99 -13.18 22.15
N VAL A 66 -6.49 -13.80 21.09
CA VAL A 66 -7.91 -14.12 20.99
C VAL A 66 -8.15 -15.29 21.95
N SER A 67 -8.70 -15.01 23.12
CA SER A 67 -9.17 -16.06 24.02
C SER A 67 -10.35 -16.77 23.37
N HIS A 68 -10.09 -17.91 22.74
CA HIS A 68 -11.15 -18.83 22.35
C HIS A 68 -11.69 -19.48 23.62
N ALA A 69 -12.86 -19.03 24.09
CA ALA A 69 -13.64 -19.83 25.02
C ALA A 69 -14.17 -21.04 24.25
N SER A 70 -13.68 -22.23 24.58
CA SER A 70 -14.23 -23.49 24.09
C SER A 70 -15.70 -23.57 24.49
N HIS A 71 -16.58 -23.69 23.49
CA HIS A 71 -17.97 -24.07 23.63
C HIS A 71 -18.15 -25.54 23.22
#